data_AF-A0A938M3X2-F1
#
_entry.id   AF-A0A938M3X2-F1
#
_cell.length_a   1.000
_cell.length_b   1.000
_cell.length_c   1.000
_cell.angle_alpha   90.00
_cell.angle_beta   90.00
_cell.angle_gamma   90.00
#
_symmetry.space_group_name_H-M   'P 1'
#
loop_
_entity.id
_entity.type
_entity.pdbx_description
1 polymer ?
#
loop_
_entity_poly.entity_id
_entity_poly.type
_entity_poly.pdbx_seq_one_letter_code
_entity_poly.pdbx_strand_id
1 'polypeptide(L)'
;LPDAACFHREMRRIRRRGYAVERDSDGEGVVSVAAPIRGYTGQVTAAIGVGGPAFRFTETRIVELCRLLVDRADRVSAEVLGLTPVGLKKLPARSEAPESKQPAQHRQLFQMNSSRQRMRQ
;
A
#
# COMPACT_ATOMS: atom_id res chain seq x y z
N LEU A 1 -6.96 1.31 11.69
CA LEU A 1 -6.45 1.12 10.32
C LEU A 1 -6.52 2.47 9.59
N PRO A 2 -5.50 2.86 8.81
CA PRO A 2 -5.53 4.11 8.06
C PRO A 2 -6.68 4.11 7.05
N ASP A 3 -7.23 5.30 6.78
CA ASP A 3 -8.25 5.48 5.74
C ASP A 3 -7.74 5.01 4.35
N ALA A 4 -8.66 4.49 3.54
CA ALA A 4 -8.38 3.92 2.24
C ALA A 4 -7.67 4.92 1.31
N ALA A 5 -8.02 6.21 1.34
CA ALA A 5 -7.37 7.20 0.48
C ALA A 5 -5.90 7.42 0.88
N CYS A 6 -5.59 7.38 2.18
CA CYS A 6 -4.23 7.50 2.70
C CYS A 6 -3.36 6.32 2.23
N PHE A 7 -3.88 5.09 2.37
CA PHE A 7 -3.20 3.88 1.93
C PHE A 7 -2.87 3.93 0.43
N HIS A 8 -3.85 4.25 -0.43
CA HIS A 8 -3.63 4.33 -1.88
C HIS A 8 -2.61 5.41 -2.26
N ARG A 9 -2.60 6.54 -1.55
CA ARG A 9 -1.60 7.60 -1.75
C ARG A 9 -0.19 7.10 -1.44
N GLU A 10 -0.01 6.38 -0.33
CA GLU A 10 1.29 5.83 0.04
C GLU A 10 1.75 4.73 -0.92
N MET A 11 0.83 3.85 -1.36
CA MET A 11 1.15 2.85 -2.38
C MET A 11 1.60 3.49 -3.71
N ARG A 12 0.99 4.60 -4.14
CA ARG A 12 1.48 5.36 -5.31
C ARG A 12 2.88 5.93 -5.07
N ARG A 13 3.18 6.43 -3.87
CA ARG A 13 4.50 6.92 -3.50
C ARG A 13 5.55 5.81 -3.54
N ILE A 14 5.25 4.67 -2.93
CA ILE A 14 6.09 3.46 -2.91
C ILE A 14 6.38 2.99 -4.34
N ARG A 15 5.36 2.88 -5.20
CA ARG A 15 5.54 2.49 -6.62
C ARG A 15 6.45 3.45 -7.38
N ARG A 16 6.39 4.76 -7.10
CA ARG A 16 7.24 5.76 -7.75
C ARG A 16 8.69 5.74 -7.25
N ARG A 17 8.92 5.55 -5.94
CA ARG A 17 10.26 5.61 -5.33
C ARG A 17 10.99 4.28 -5.28
N GLY A 18 10.27 3.16 -5.38
CA GLY A 18 10.84 1.81 -5.39
C GLY A 18 11.10 1.22 -4.00
N TYR A 19 10.68 1.86 -2.91
CA TYR A 19 10.86 1.37 -1.55
C TYR A 19 9.75 1.84 -0.61
N ALA A 20 9.63 1.21 0.55
CA ALA A 20 8.76 1.58 1.65
C ALA A 20 9.59 1.86 2.90
N VAL A 21 9.14 2.81 3.72
CA VAL A 21 9.68 3.08 5.06
C VAL A 21 8.50 3.11 6.00
N GLU A 22 8.54 2.29 7.03
CA GLU A 22 7.52 2.18 8.06
C GLU A 22 8.13 2.49 9.42
N ARG A 23 7.42 3.27 10.22
CA ARG A 23 7.79 3.58 11.60
C ARG A 23 6.77 2.94 12.52
N ASP A 24 7.25 2.49 13.67
CA ASP A 24 6.52 1.75 14.68
C ASP A 24 5.92 0.43 14.14
N SER A 25 6.64 -0.24 13.23
CA SER A 25 6.14 -1.41 12.48
C SER A 25 5.80 -2.61 13.36
N ASP A 26 6.50 -2.78 14.49
CA ASP A 26 6.31 -3.87 15.47
C ASP A 26 6.23 -3.34 16.92
N GLY A 27 5.77 -2.10 17.07
CA GLY A 27 5.73 -1.38 18.35
C GLY A 27 6.59 -0.12 18.34
N GLU A 28 6.43 0.67 19.40
CA GLU A 28 7.08 1.98 19.53
C GLU A 28 8.61 1.87 19.40
N GLY A 29 9.17 2.70 18.53
CA GLY A 29 10.62 2.79 18.35
C GLY A 29 11.21 1.70 17.45
N VAL A 30 10.40 1.05 16.61
CA VAL A 30 10.89 0.17 15.53
C VAL A 30 10.76 0.88 14.18
N VAL A 31 11.79 0.80 13.33
CA VAL A 31 11.73 1.30 11.96
C VAL A 31 12.07 0.16 11.00
N SER A 32 11.33 0.08 9.91
CA SER A 32 11.53 -0.91 8.86
C SER A 32 11.63 -0.24 7.49
N VAL A 33 12.51 -0.78 6.64
CA VAL A 33 12.69 -0.36 5.25
C VAL A 33 12.57 -1.59 4.36
N ALA A 34 11.85 -1.48 3.23
CA ALA A 34 11.67 -2.59 2.30
C ALA A 34 11.71 -2.15 0.83
N ALA A 35 12.14 -3.05 -0.06
CA ALA A 35 12.14 -2.89 -1.50
C ALA A 35 11.45 -4.09 -2.20
N PRO A 36 10.70 -3.86 -3.29
CA PRO A 36 9.99 -4.92 -4.00
C PRO A 36 10.91 -5.69 -4.95
N ILE A 37 10.79 -7.01 -4.95
CA ILE A 37 11.37 -7.91 -5.94
C ILE A 37 10.31 -8.16 -7.01
N ARG A 38 10.65 -7.96 -8.28
CA ARG A 38 9.71 -8.05 -9.40
C ARG A 38 10.00 -9.31 -10.21
N GLY A 39 8.96 -10.02 -10.61
CA GLY A 39 9.06 -11.11 -11.57
C GLY A 39 9.12 -10.62 -13.02
N TYR A 40 9.28 -11.56 -13.96
CA TYR A 40 9.38 -11.29 -15.41
C TYR A 40 8.20 -10.47 -15.99
N THR A 41 7.02 -10.53 -15.36
CA THR A 41 5.83 -9.75 -15.75
C THR A 41 5.86 -8.29 -15.29
N GLY A 42 6.91 -7.88 -14.57
CA GLY A 42 7.01 -6.58 -13.90
C GLY A 42 6.13 -6.45 -12.65
N GLN A 43 5.38 -7.49 -12.29
CA GLN A 43 4.62 -7.54 -11.04
C GLN A 43 5.55 -7.80 -9.86
N VAL A 44 5.19 -7.27 -8.69
CA VAL A 44 5.90 -7.55 -7.43
C VAL A 44 5.57 -8.97 -7.01
N THR A 45 6.58 -9.83 -6.92
CA THR A 45 6.43 -11.24 -6.53
C THR A 45 6.88 -11.47 -5.08
N ALA A 46 7.81 -10.65 -4.59
CA ALA A 46 8.30 -10.70 -3.23
C ALA A 46 8.79 -9.31 -2.79
N ALA A 47 9.27 -9.19 -1.57
CA ALA A 47 9.97 -8.01 -1.08
C ALA A 47 11.12 -8.42 -0.16
N ILE A 48 12.15 -7.59 -0.09
CA ILE A 48 13.25 -7.70 0.86
C ILE A 48 13.21 -6.49 1.79
N GLY A 49 13.41 -6.71 3.09
CA GLY A 49 13.37 -5.63 4.06
C GLY A 49 14.29 -5.86 5.26
N VAL A 50 14.60 -4.77 5.95
CA VAL A 50 15.38 -4.74 7.18
C VAL A 50 14.65 -3.87 8.18
N GLY A 51 14.46 -4.40 9.38
CA GLY A 51 13.85 -3.70 10.51
C GLY A 51 14.78 -3.66 11.72
N GLY A 52 14.55 -2.70 12.62
CA GLY A 52 15.25 -2.64 13.88
C GLY A 52 14.95 -1.37 14.69
N PRO A 53 15.66 -1.16 15.82
CA PRO A 53 15.41 -0.03 16.70
C PRO A 53 15.63 1.32 16.00
N ALA A 54 14.72 2.27 16.21
CA ALA A 54 14.67 3.57 15.55
C ALA A 54 15.97 4.38 15.69
N PHE A 55 16.67 4.25 16.83
CA PHE A 55 17.95 4.93 17.05
C PHE A 55 19.07 4.48 16.10
N ARG A 56 18.94 3.31 15.46
CA ARG A 56 19.86 2.83 14.40
C ARG A 56 19.44 3.26 12.99
N PHE A 57 18.24 3.82 12.85
CA PHE A 57 17.63 4.22 11.58
C PHE A 57 17.56 5.76 11.51
N THR A 58 18.73 6.41 11.56
CA THR A 58 18.82 7.84 11.26
C THR A 58 18.37 8.12 9.82
N GLU A 59 17.94 9.34 9.49
CA GLU A 59 17.48 9.68 8.14
C GLU A 59 18.53 9.34 7.06
N THR A 60 19.81 9.66 7.30
CA THR A 60 20.91 9.30 6.41
C THR A 60 21.00 7.79 6.23
N ARG A 61 20.87 7.03 7.32
CA ARG A 61 20.95 5.57 7.28
C ARG A 61 19.76 4.95 6.55
N ILE A 62 18.55 5.51 6.73
CA ILE A 62 17.35 5.09 5.99
C ILE A 62 17.57 5.28 4.49
N VAL A 63 18.09 6.44 4.06
CA VAL A 63 18.37 6.71 2.63
C VAL A 63 19.38 5.70 2.07
N GLU A 64 20.46 5.39 2.79
CA GLU A 64 21.43 4.37 2.40
C GLU A 64 20.79 2.98 2.29
N LEU A 65 20.04 2.56 3.30
CA LEU A 65 19.36 1.27 3.33
C LEU A 65 18.35 1.14 2.19
N CYS A 66 17.59 2.19 1.89
CA CYS A 66 16.65 2.20 0.76
C CYS A 66 17.39 1.96 -0.56
N ARG A 67 18.50 2.65 -0.79
CA ARG A 67 19.30 2.49 -2.01
C ARG A 67 19.87 1.07 -2.14
N LEU A 68 20.44 0.55 -1.05
CA LEU A 68 21.00 -0.80 -1.01
C LEU A 68 19.92 -1.86 -1.24
N LEU A 69 18.78 -1.75 -0.58
CA LEU A 69 17.68 -2.71 -0.72
C LEU A 69 17.10 -2.71 -2.14
N VAL A 70 16.99 -1.55 -2.78
CA VAL A 70 16.56 -1.46 -4.18
C VAL A 70 17.55 -2.14 -5.12
N ASP A 71 18.86 -1.84 -5.03
CA ASP A 71 19.89 -2.52 -5.83
C ASP A 71 19.87 -4.04 -5.62
N ARG A 72 19.74 -4.49 -4.37
CA ARG A 72 19.67 -5.92 -4.06
C ARG A 72 18.39 -6.57 -4.58
N ALA A 73 17.24 -5.92 -4.44
CA ALA A 73 15.98 -6.43 -4.97
C ALA A 73 16.01 -6.55 -6.50
N ASP A 74 16.62 -5.58 -7.19
CA ASP A 74 16.77 -5.59 -8.63
C ASP A 74 17.73 -6.71 -9.09
N ARG A 75 18.83 -6.96 -8.37
CA ARG A 75 19.72 -8.10 -8.64
C ARG A 75 19.04 -9.45 -8.47
N VAL A 76 18.31 -9.64 -7.37
CA VAL A 76 17.54 -10.87 -7.14
C VAL A 76 16.51 -11.07 -8.25
N SER A 77 15.83 -9.99 -8.66
CA SER A 77 14.89 -10.01 -9.78
C SER A 77 15.59 -10.48 -11.08
N ALA A 78 16.83 -10.02 -11.32
CA ALA A 78 17.59 -10.38 -12.51
C ALA A 78 18.11 -11.82 -12.50
N GLU A 79 18.74 -12.25 -11.40
CA GLU A 79 19.43 -13.52 -11.28
C GLU A 79 18.49 -14.71 -11.09
N VAL A 80 17.42 -14.53 -10.31
CA VAL A 80 16.56 -15.64 -9.87
C VAL A 80 15.28 -15.73 -10.69
N LEU A 81 14.78 -14.59 -11.18
CA LEU A 81 13.48 -14.51 -11.87
C LEU A 81 13.60 -14.26 -13.38
N GLY A 82 14.81 -14.33 -13.93
CA GLY A 82 15.06 -14.30 -15.38
C GLY A 82 14.91 -12.93 -16.04
N LEU A 83 14.98 -11.84 -15.26
CA LEU A 83 14.99 -10.49 -15.81
C LEU A 83 16.39 -10.13 -16.29
N THR A 84 16.66 -10.16 -17.59
CA THR A 84 17.76 -9.34 -18.11
C THR A 84 17.44 -7.86 -17.80
N PRO A 85 18.44 -7.01 -17.50
CA PRO A 85 18.21 -5.61 -17.12
C PRO A 85 17.76 -4.81 -18.36
N VAL A 86 16.55 -5.07 -18.84
CA VAL A 86 15.92 -4.39 -19.94
C VAL A 86 14.92 -3.40 -19.34
N GLY A 87 15.33 -2.14 -19.36
CA GLY A 87 14.48 -0.95 -19.30
C GLY A 87 13.21 -1.09 -18.48
N LEU A 88 13.26 -0.64 -17.23
CA LEU A 88 12.08 -0.30 -16.43
C LEU A 88 11.25 0.76 -17.18
N LYS A 89 10.39 0.33 -18.11
CA LYS A 89 9.22 1.13 -18.48
C LYS A 89 8.38 1.18 -17.21
N LYS A 90 8.23 2.39 -16.65
CA LYS A 90 7.26 2.70 -15.59
C LYS A 90 6.00 1.89 -15.86
N LEU A 91 5.69 0.92 -14.99
CA LEU A 91 4.42 0.23 -15.06
C LEU A 91 3.35 1.31 -14.96
N PRO A 92 2.40 1.39 -15.92
CA PRO A 92 1.29 2.30 -15.76
C PRO A 92 0.65 2.00 -14.40
N ALA A 93 0.35 3.06 -13.66
CA ALA A 93 -0.46 2.94 -12.46
C ALA A 93 -1.67 2.08 -12.85
N ARG A 94 -1.92 1.02 -12.09
CA ARG A 94 -3.06 0.12 -12.31
C ARG A 94 -4.26 1.03 -12.57
N SER A 95 -4.87 0.96 -13.76
CA SER A 95 -6.10 1.70 -14.03
C SER A 95 -7.03 1.35 -12.89
N GLU A 96 -7.56 2.38 -12.24
CA GLU A 96 -8.46 2.24 -11.10
C GLU A 96 -9.50 1.18 -11.47
N ALA A 97 -9.58 0.12 -10.65
CA ALA A 97 -10.69 -0.80 -10.76
C ALA A 97 -11.96 0.07 -10.70
N PRO A 98 -12.96 -0.18 -11.58
CA PRO A 98 -14.11 0.70 -11.66
C PRO A 98 -14.69 0.83 -10.26
N GLU A 99 -14.79 2.08 -9.81
CA GLU A 99 -15.45 2.50 -8.58
C GLU A 99 -16.73 1.67 -8.49
N SER A 100 -16.82 0.83 -7.45
CA SER A 100 -18.05 0.13 -7.14
C SER A 100 -19.06 1.22 -6.83
N LYS A 101 -19.88 1.58 -7.83
CA LYS A 101 -21.05 2.41 -7.66
C LYS A 101 -21.84 1.79 -6.51
N GLN A 102 -21.81 2.46 -5.35
CA GLN A 102 -22.70 2.14 -4.25
C GLN A 102 -24.13 2.13 -4.81
N PRO A 103 -24.92 1.07 -4.64
CA PRO A 103 -26.33 1.17 -4.94
C PRO A 103 -26.94 2.11 -3.89
N ALA A 104 -27.24 3.33 -4.34
CA ALA A 104 -28.32 4.09 -3.77
C ALA A 104 -29.59 3.22 -3.76
N GLN A 105 -30.47 3.46 -2.79
CA GLN A 105 -31.82 2.90 -2.63
C GLN A 105 -31.95 1.67 -1.70
N HIS A 106 -31.98 1.91 -0.38
CA HIS A 106 -33.02 1.29 0.49
C HIS A 106 -33.05 1.96 1.88
N ARG A 107 -33.64 3.16 1.98
CA ARG A 107 -33.97 3.73 3.30
C ARG A 107 -35.25 4.54 3.25
N GLN A 108 -36.36 3.88 2.98
CA GLN A 108 -37.70 4.36 3.34
C GLN A 108 -38.71 3.23 3.29
N LEU A 109 -38.60 2.29 4.22
CA LEU A 109 -39.71 1.37 4.52
C LEU A 109 -39.60 0.86 5.96
N PHE A 110 -39.55 1.77 6.93
CA PHE A 110 -39.82 1.43 8.33
C PHE A 110 -40.47 2.63 9.02
N GLN A 111 -41.62 2.36 9.66
CA GLN A 111 -42.46 3.27 10.46
C GLN A 111 -43.57 4.03 9.73
N MET A 112 -44.32 3.31 8.91
CA MET A 112 -45.79 3.46 8.89
C MET A 112 -46.33 2.55 10.01
N ASN A 113 -46.55 3.10 11.21
CA ASN A 113 -47.47 2.60 12.26
C ASN A 113 -47.25 3.37 13.57
N SER A 114 -48.04 4.42 13.77
CA SER A 114 -48.41 5.13 15.03
C SER A 114 -48.66 6.59 14.65
N SER A 115 -49.85 7.00 14.22
CA SER A 115 -50.89 7.44 15.16
C SER A 115 -52.19 7.73 14.40
N ARG A 116 -52.93 6.68 14.02
CA ARG A 116 -54.40 6.80 13.82
C ARG A 116 -55.07 6.39 15.13
N GLN A 117 -54.96 7.25 16.14
CA GLN A 117 -55.81 7.22 17.34
C GLN A 117 -55.59 8.53 18.10
N ARG A 118 -56.37 9.56 17.72
CA ARG A 118 -56.83 10.66 18.59
C ARG A 118 -57.79 11.55 17.79
N MET A 119 -58.97 11.00 17.50
CA MET A 119 -60.22 11.75 17.34
C MET A 119 -61.36 10.79 17.70
N ARG A 120 -61.86 10.98 18.92
CA ARG A 120 -63.07 10.44 19.58
C ARG A 120 -62.74 10.26 21.07
N GLN A 121 -62.66 11.38 21.79
CA GLN A 121 -63.52 11.74 22.93
C GLN A 121 -63.32 13.24 23.17
#